data_AF-A0A8N5EFU4-F1
#
_entry.id   AF-A0A8N5EFU4-F1
#
_cell.length_a   1.000
_cell.length_b   1.000
_cell.length_c   1.000
_cell.angle_alpha   90.00
_cell.angle_beta   90.00
_cell.angle_gamma   90.00
#
_symmetry.space_group_name_H-M   'P 1'
#
loop_
_entity.id
_entity.type
_entity.pdbx_description
1 polymer ?
#
loop_
_entity_poly.entity_id
_entity_poly.type
_entity_poly.pdbx_seq_one_letter_code
_entity_poly.pdbx_strand_id
1 'polypeptide(L)'
;MVGAESLSSDEKEVTPNGVEGSSGSGSAEEQPEGEASSEDSSSSSSEEESDEEQEEKESPPYCNESGGSCLAPCERCRNENDQKEQVTPRRLAGGQFMVQLEAEGSYQCSSTGLIFEVTGRARITYSLLSWSKCAQLVQPPWIVGGPLFDVRCSAPGALRCIQFPHCLCLGGQGAAVAFKVLHIKGGGAAIEPSAEFSASHVKWVVSSLSPVGPLIHSQEPLQYHGAVILYKAIDEHPSLSFWVYLATNNDSFIKDISKAVKHSKRKFVQIEKPPVCQKLLQEGKKYRLICEPEAEITPEEIEFVDGSLLKLKSYFEVYLEKPDDFTLSLVEQDSDETVWKAKLRERDWIHYEQNKNEQKRSTGSVKRRKPALSILEEEGLHSKKQKTGGTADEMGAKSLTDQQLLVIAKLLDRHWREMAIECLQMEMKDIDDIRAMEDDVTMQKLLVLRKWREREQGQGTAEALQRSLGEKATYEILQALQGFLAQS
;
A
#
# COMPACT_ATOMS: atom_id res chain seq x y z
N MET A 1 36.36 31.75 42.93
CA MET A 1 37.37 32.82 42.86
C MET A 1 37.50 33.23 41.40
N VAL A 2 37.55 34.54 41.11
CA VAL A 2 38.12 35.21 39.91
C VAL A 2 37.92 34.54 38.54
N GLY A 3 37.17 35.07 37.55
CA GLY A 3 36.27 36.23 37.52
C GLY A 3 36.92 37.60 37.24
N ALA A 4 36.52 38.29 36.15
CA ALA A 4 36.82 39.69 35.79
C ALA A 4 38.31 40.02 35.47
N GLU A 5 38.73 41.10 34.77
CA GLU A 5 38.13 42.14 33.87
C GLU A 5 39.33 42.74 33.05
N SER A 6 39.26 43.06 31.74
CA SER A 6 38.60 44.19 31.02
C SER A 6 39.27 45.58 31.11
N LEU A 7 39.88 46.03 30.01
CA LEU A 7 40.24 47.42 29.61
C LEU A 7 40.20 47.48 28.06
N SER A 8 39.60 48.42 27.29
CA SER A 8 39.11 49.81 27.43
C SER A 8 40.22 50.88 27.45
N SER A 9 40.19 52.05 26.78
CA SER A 9 39.35 52.67 25.69
C SER A 9 40.01 54.03 25.27
N ASP A 10 39.67 54.81 24.21
CA ASP A 10 39.14 54.66 22.83
C ASP A 10 39.30 56.05 22.10
N GLU A 11 38.61 56.32 20.96
CA GLU A 11 38.48 57.62 20.22
C GLU A 11 39.68 58.10 19.33
N LYS A 12 39.58 58.92 18.25
CA LYS A 12 38.45 59.65 17.58
C LYS A 12 38.73 60.14 16.13
N GLU A 13 37.66 60.36 15.33
CA GLU A 13 37.49 61.25 14.13
C GLU A 13 38.41 61.05 12.88
N VAL A 14 38.10 61.46 11.62
CA VAL A 14 37.30 62.58 11.04
C VAL A 14 36.41 62.12 9.83
N THR A 15 35.52 63.01 9.33
CA THR A 15 34.50 62.86 8.24
C THR A 15 34.94 63.52 6.89
N PRO A 16 34.10 63.90 5.87
CA PRO A 16 32.74 63.52 5.41
C PRO A 16 32.62 63.25 3.85
N ASN A 17 31.38 63.23 3.31
CA ASN A 17 30.97 62.95 1.90
C ASN A 17 31.14 64.10 0.87
N GLY A 18 31.03 63.78 -0.43
CA GLY A 18 30.69 64.71 -1.55
C GLY A 18 31.48 64.43 -2.86
N VAL A 19 31.03 64.48 -4.12
CA VAL A 19 29.76 64.50 -4.91
C VAL A 19 30.09 65.25 -6.23
N GLU A 20 29.85 64.60 -7.39
CA GLU A 20 29.73 65.12 -8.78
C GLU A 20 30.89 65.92 -9.46
N GLY A 21 31.01 65.78 -10.80
CA GLY A 21 31.95 66.54 -11.66
C GLY A 21 32.08 66.00 -13.09
N SER A 22 31.64 66.76 -14.11
CA SER A 22 31.36 66.28 -15.49
C SER A 22 32.49 66.42 -16.53
N SER A 23 32.45 65.54 -17.56
CA SER A 23 32.79 65.73 -18.99
C SER A 23 34.24 65.96 -19.49
N GLY A 24 34.59 65.31 -20.62
CA GLY A 24 35.75 65.64 -21.47
C GLY A 24 36.01 64.63 -22.63
N SER A 25 35.65 65.01 -23.87
CA SER A 25 35.87 64.32 -25.18
C SER A 25 37.17 63.52 -25.36
N GLY A 26 37.25 62.45 -26.18
CA GLY A 26 36.41 62.01 -27.32
C GLY A 26 37.31 61.69 -28.54
N SER A 27 36.91 61.19 -29.72
CA SER A 27 35.69 60.57 -30.31
C SER A 27 36.11 60.01 -31.70
N ALA A 28 35.41 59.15 -32.46
CA ALA A 28 34.12 58.46 -32.27
C ALA A 28 34.26 56.91 -32.24
N GLU A 29 34.05 56.04 -33.26
CA GLU A 29 33.63 56.08 -34.69
C GLU A 29 33.02 54.69 -35.07
N GLU A 30 32.13 54.48 -36.06
CA GLU A 30 30.97 55.26 -36.55
C GLU A 30 30.05 54.38 -37.47
N GLN A 31 28.76 54.72 -37.54
CA GLN A 31 27.68 54.32 -38.49
C GLN A 31 27.14 52.85 -38.61
N PRO A 32 25.84 52.64 -38.98
CA PRO A 32 25.05 51.46 -38.54
C PRO A 32 24.03 50.87 -39.60
N GLU A 33 22.94 50.25 -39.09
CA GLU A 33 21.63 49.91 -39.72
C GLU A 33 21.42 48.54 -40.40
N GLY A 34 20.18 48.01 -40.29
CA GLY A 34 19.69 46.79 -40.96
C GLY A 34 18.62 45.98 -40.19
N GLU A 35 17.35 46.41 -40.22
CA GLU A 35 16.20 45.62 -39.72
C GLU A 35 15.27 45.13 -40.86
N ALA A 36 14.33 44.24 -40.47
CA ALA A 36 12.95 44.08 -40.99
C ALA A 36 12.62 42.91 -41.95
N SER A 37 11.47 42.26 -41.63
CA SER A 37 10.31 41.87 -42.49
C SER A 37 10.47 41.40 -43.95
N SER A 38 9.59 40.58 -44.54
CA SER A 38 8.54 39.62 -44.11
C SER A 38 7.90 39.03 -45.40
N GLU A 39 7.20 37.88 -45.30
CA GLU A 39 6.32 37.33 -46.37
C GLU A 39 7.11 36.88 -47.65
N ASP A 40 6.64 36.04 -48.58
CA ASP A 40 5.28 35.60 -48.90
C ASP A 40 5.23 34.24 -49.66
N SER A 41 4.07 33.56 -49.59
CA SER A 41 3.40 32.72 -50.62
C SER A 41 4.08 31.62 -51.47
N SER A 42 3.68 30.37 -51.15
CA SER A 42 2.71 29.57 -51.95
C SER A 42 3.14 28.42 -52.90
N SER A 43 2.20 27.46 -52.99
CA SER A 43 2.05 26.30 -53.90
C SER A 43 2.89 25.03 -53.64
N SER A 44 2.44 23.81 -53.99
CA SER A 44 1.16 23.08 -53.75
C SER A 44 1.19 21.76 -54.53
N SER A 45 0.88 20.63 -53.90
CA SER A 45 0.44 19.39 -54.57
C SER A 45 -0.31 18.49 -53.58
N SER A 46 -1.34 17.79 -54.06
CA SER A 46 -2.38 17.12 -53.28
C SER A 46 -2.35 15.58 -53.41
N GLU A 47 -3.40 14.95 -52.87
CA GLU A 47 -3.82 13.54 -52.98
C GLU A 47 -3.34 12.59 -51.86
N GLU A 48 -4.17 11.67 -51.33
CA GLU A 48 -5.62 11.64 -50.96
C GLU A 48 -5.87 10.30 -50.20
N GLU A 49 -7.02 10.22 -49.54
CA GLU A 49 -7.61 9.13 -48.72
C GLU A 49 -7.22 7.65 -48.95
N SER A 50 -7.24 6.87 -47.85
CA SER A 50 -7.60 5.43 -47.82
C SER A 50 -7.81 4.91 -46.39
N ASP A 51 -9.06 4.62 -46.02
CA ASP A 51 -9.43 3.80 -44.84
C ASP A 51 -9.15 2.30 -45.08
N GLU A 52 -8.76 1.57 -44.02
CA GLU A 52 -9.23 0.19 -43.79
C GLU A 52 -9.42 -0.08 -42.29
N GLU A 53 -10.65 -0.42 -41.88
CA GLU A 53 -10.98 -0.87 -40.52
C GLU A 53 -10.58 -2.35 -40.31
N GLN A 54 -10.04 -2.70 -39.13
CA GLN A 54 -10.01 -4.10 -38.67
C GLN A 54 -10.43 -4.21 -37.20
N GLU A 55 -11.62 -4.76 -36.95
CA GLU A 55 -12.09 -5.15 -35.62
C GLU A 55 -11.34 -6.40 -35.11
N GLU A 56 -10.26 -6.24 -34.35
CA GLU A 56 -9.82 -7.31 -33.44
C GLU A 56 -10.62 -7.24 -32.12
N LYS A 57 -11.22 -8.38 -31.74
CA LYS A 57 -11.98 -8.50 -30.48
C LYS A 57 -11.04 -8.60 -29.28
N GLU A 58 -10.70 -7.45 -28.70
CA GLU A 58 -10.11 -7.44 -27.35
C GLU A 58 -11.05 -8.14 -26.36
N SER A 59 -10.53 -9.16 -25.69
CA SER A 59 -11.18 -9.76 -24.52
C SER A 59 -10.87 -8.89 -23.31
N PRO A 60 -11.86 -8.56 -22.44
CA PRO A 60 -11.67 -7.58 -21.38
C PRO A 60 -10.57 -8.02 -20.40
N PRO A 61 -9.62 -7.14 -20.03
CA PRO A 61 -8.53 -7.49 -19.14
C PRO A 61 -9.06 -7.87 -17.75
N TYR A 62 -8.83 -9.11 -17.37
CA TYR A 62 -9.20 -9.67 -16.06
C TYR A 62 -8.48 -8.93 -14.94
N CYS A 63 -9.24 -8.28 -14.05
CA CYS A 63 -8.72 -7.45 -12.97
C CYS A 63 -7.96 -8.28 -11.92
N ASN A 64 -6.63 -8.28 -11.96
CA ASN A 64 -5.80 -8.79 -10.87
C ASN A 64 -5.49 -7.67 -9.85
N GLU A 65 -5.62 -7.96 -8.55
CA GLU A 65 -5.03 -7.15 -7.47
C GLU A 65 -3.49 -7.33 -7.37
N SER A 66 -2.83 -7.40 -8.51
CA SER A 66 -1.37 -7.41 -8.64
C SER A 66 -0.89 -5.99 -8.85
N GLY A 67 -0.51 -5.32 -7.76
CA GLY A 67 0.25 -4.06 -7.80
C GLY A 67 1.66 -4.28 -8.35
N GLY A 68 1.75 -4.59 -9.65
CA GLY A 68 2.99 -4.64 -10.41
C GLY A 68 3.42 -3.24 -10.82
N SER A 69 4.73 -2.99 -10.86
CA SER A 69 5.30 -1.71 -11.30
C SER A 69 5.16 -1.54 -12.81
N CYS A 70 4.00 -1.12 -13.28
CA CYS A 70 3.68 -0.95 -14.71
C CYS A 70 4.21 0.37 -15.31
N LEU A 71 5.52 0.58 -15.22
CA LEU A 71 6.31 1.46 -16.11
C LEU A 71 7.67 0.81 -16.36
N ALA A 72 8.35 1.23 -17.44
CA ALA A 72 9.64 0.66 -17.83
C ALA A 72 10.68 0.77 -16.69
N PRO A 73 11.51 -0.26 -16.47
CA PRO A 73 12.65 -0.16 -15.56
C PRO A 73 13.53 1.04 -15.95
N CYS A 74 14.07 1.76 -14.96
CA CYS A 74 15.04 2.80 -15.27
C CYS A 74 16.24 2.16 -15.98
N GLU A 75 16.53 2.58 -17.22
CA GLU A 75 17.60 1.98 -18.03
C GLU A 75 18.98 2.07 -17.35
N ARG A 76 19.19 3.07 -16.48
CA ARG A 76 20.38 3.21 -15.62
C ARG A 76 20.51 2.12 -14.54
N CYS A 77 19.43 1.44 -14.21
CA CYS A 77 19.33 0.43 -13.14
C CYS A 77 18.92 -0.95 -13.67
N ARG A 78 18.94 -1.12 -15.00
CA ARG A 78 18.67 -2.37 -15.70
C ARG A 78 19.86 -3.32 -15.50
N ASN A 79 19.63 -4.40 -14.77
CA ASN A 79 20.64 -5.45 -14.63
C ASN A 79 20.81 -6.19 -15.97
N GLU A 80 22.05 -6.33 -16.45
CA GLU A 80 22.33 -7.14 -17.64
C GLU A 80 22.26 -8.64 -17.30
N ASN A 81 21.20 -9.29 -17.78
CA ASN A 81 21.14 -10.73 -18.09
C ASN A 81 21.41 -11.73 -16.95
N ASP A 82 21.01 -11.41 -15.72
CA ASP A 82 20.97 -12.35 -14.59
C ASP A 82 19.80 -13.35 -14.76
N GLN A 83 20.09 -14.64 -15.04
CA GLN A 83 19.07 -15.68 -15.20
C GLN A 83 18.47 -16.10 -13.85
N LYS A 84 17.49 -15.33 -13.36
CA LYS A 84 16.74 -15.58 -12.12
C LYS A 84 15.34 -16.12 -12.43
N GLU A 85 14.96 -17.23 -11.81
CA GLU A 85 13.63 -17.83 -12.02
C GLU A 85 12.56 -16.96 -11.35
N GLN A 86 11.54 -16.53 -12.12
CA GLN A 86 10.45 -15.70 -11.60
C GLN A 86 9.44 -16.55 -10.83
N VAL A 87 9.31 -16.29 -9.52
CA VAL A 87 8.38 -16.98 -8.63
C VAL A 87 7.32 -16.00 -8.10
N THR A 88 6.05 -16.39 -8.21
CA THR A 88 4.93 -15.59 -7.68
C THR A 88 4.53 -16.07 -6.29
N PRO A 89 4.61 -15.23 -5.25
CA PRO A 89 4.29 -15.63 -3.89
C PRO A 89 2.79 -15.81 -3.68
N ARG A 90 2.41 -16.86 -2.96
CA ARG A 90 1.05 -16.99 -2.42
C ARG A 90 0.88 -16.00 -1.26
N ARG A 91 -0.09 -15.10 -1.38
CA ARG A 91 -0.52 -14.25 -0.25
C ARG A 91 -1.24 -15.08 0.82
N LEU A 92 -0.98 -14.77 2.08
CA LEU A 92 -1.58 -15.38 3.27
C LEU A 92 -2.25 -14.31 4.13
N ALA A 93 -3.05 -14.73 5.11
CA ALA A 93 -3.68 -13.84 6.08
C ALA A 93 -2.65 -12.96 6.82
N GLY A 94 -3.07 -11.76 7.25
CA GLY A 94 -2.18 -10.78 7.90
C GLY A 94 -1.16 -10.11 6.97
N GLY A 95 -1.24 -10.32 5.65
CA GLY A 95 -0.30 -9.73 4.69
C GLY A 95 1.08 -10.37 4.69
N GLN A 96 1.13 -11.67 4.99
CA GLN A 96 2.29 -12.53 4.76
C GLN A 96 2.32 -13.04 3.31
N PHE A 97 3.52 -13.38 2.86
CA PHE A 97 3.80 -14.00 1.55
C PHE A 97 4.50 -15.34 1.77
N MET A 98 4.19 -16.33 0.93
CA MET A 98 4.81 -17.65 0.97
C MET A 98 5.27 -18.05 -0.43
N VAL A 99 6.53 -18.45 -0.53
CA VAL A 99 7.18 -18.96 -1.74
C VAL A 99 7.66 -20.37 -1.46
N GLN A 100 7.39 -21.29 -2.39
CA GLN A 100 7.85 -22.68 -2.35
C GLN A 100 8.91 -22.84 -3.44
N LEU A 101 10.17 -23.09 -3.04
CA LEU A 101 11.31 -23.30 -3.93
C LEU A 101 11.67 -24.78 -3.92
N GLU A 102 11.80 -25.38 -5.10
CA GLU A 102 11.85 -26.84 -5.25
C GLU A 102 13.25 -27.42 -5.45
N ALA A 103 14.19 -26.64 -5.98
CA ALA A 103 15.56 -27.05 -6.28
C ALA A 103 16.60 -26.00 -5.83
N GLU A 104 17.88 -26.32 -5.99
CA GLU A 104 18.96 -25.33 -5.96
C GLU A 104 18.80 -24.31 -7.10
N GLY A 105 19.02 -23.02 -6.81
CA GLY A 105 18.82 -21.95 -7.79
C GLY A 105 18.74 -20.54 -7.20
N SER A 106 18.54 -19.55 -8.08
CA SER A 106 18.31 -18.15 -7.74
C SER A 106 16.95 -17.71 -8.23
N TYR A 107 16.06 -17.38 -7.30
CA TYR A 107 14.64 -17.18 -7.57
C TYR A 107 14.21 -15.75 -7.19
N GLN A 108 13.64 -15.00 -8.14
CA GLN A 108 13.15 -13.64 -7.91
C GLN A 108 11.64 -13.60 -7.69
N CYS A 109 11.22 -12.91 -6.64
CA CYS A 109 9.82 -12.68 -6.31
C CYS A 109 9.19 -11.61 -7.20
N SER A 110 8.21 -12.01 -8.02
CA SER A 110 7.48 -11.13 -8.93
C SER A 110 6.67 -10.01 -8.24
N SER A 111 6.36 -10.16 -6.94
CA SER A 111 5.49 -9.23 -6.20
C SER A 111 6.22 -8.31 -5.20
N THR A 112 7.49 -8.56 -4.88
CA THR A 112 8.23 -7.79 -3.84
C THR A 112 9.73 -7.65 -4.13
N GLY A 113 10.18 -7.92 -5.36
CA GLY A 113 11.57 -7.77 -5.82
C GLY A 113 12.59 -8.78 -5.28
N LEU A 114 12.44 -9.21 -4.01
CA LEU A 114 13.32 -10.12 -3.28
C LEU A 114 13.83 -11.29 -4.11
N ILE A 115 15.14 -11.52 -4.06
CA ILE A 115 15.79 -12.66 -4.70
C ILE A 115 16.32 -13.60 -3.62
N PHE A 116 16.05 -14.90 -3.76
CA PHE A 116 16.49 -15.94 -2.85
C PHE A 116 17.47 -16.88 -3.55
N GLU A 117 18.70 -16.98 -3.02
CA GLU A 117 19.70 -17.97 -3.47
C GLU A 117 19.64 -19.18 -2.52
N VAL A 118 19.20 -20.33 -3.04
CA VAL A 118 19.02 -21.57 -2.26
C VAL A 118 19.82 -22.74 -2.83
N THR A 119 20.30 -23.63 -1.97
CA THR A 119 21.05 -24.86 -2.31
C THR A 119 20.17 -26.11 -2.28
N GLY A 120 18.85 -25.95 -2.36
CA GLY A 120 17.86 -27.04 -2.34
C GLY A 120 16.46 -26.58 -1.92
N ARG A 121 15.51 -27.53 -1.87
CA ARG A 121 14.10 -27.25 -1.56
C ARG A 121 13.92 -26.45 -0.27
N ALA A 122 13.23 -25.32 -0.36
CA ALA A 122 13.00 -24.39 0.73
C ALA A 122 11.60 -23.76 0.64
N ARG A 123 10.81 -23.82 1.73
CA ARG A 123 9.60 -23.01 1.86
C ARG A 123 9.93 -21.73 2.63
N ILE A 124 9.87 -20.60 1.93
CA ILE A 124 10.12 -19.28 2.50
C ILE A 124 8.78 -18.62 2.83
N THR A 125 8.70 -17.96 3.98
CA THR A 125 7.52 -17.20 4.41
C THR A 125 8.00 -15.88 5.00
N TYR A 126 7.47 -14.77 4.51
CA TYR A 126 7.96 -13.44 4.86
C TYR A 126 6.85 -12.38 4.89
N SER A 127 7.13 -11.22 5.48
CA SER A 127 6.21 -10.08 5.44
C SER A 127 6.92 -8.73 5.56
N LEU A 128 6.38 -7.73 4.85
CA LEU A 128 6.89 -6.36 4.90
C LEU A 128 6.52 -5.69 6.23
N LEU A 129 7.53 -5.18 6.91
CA LEU A 129 7.45 -4.45 8.17
C LEU A 129 7.51 -2.92 7.94
N SER A 130 7.54 -2.19 9.06
CA SER A 130 7.58 -0.72 9.13
C SER A 130 8.91 -0.28 9.72
N TRP A 131 9.67 0.54 8.99
CA TRP A 131 10.91 1.13 9.51
C TRP A 131 10.64 2.08 10.69
N SER A 132 9.52 2.81 10.70
CA SER A 132 9.14 3.72 11.79
C SER A 132 8.97 3.03 13.17
N LYS A 133 8.78 1.70 13.21
CA LYS A 133 8.71 0.90 14.45
C LYS A 133 10.09 0.54 15.03
N CYS A 134 11.13 0.62 14.22
CA CYS A 134 12.51 0.32 14.60
C CYS A 134 13.47 1.47 14.27
N ALA A 135 12.96 2.69 14.09
CA ALA A 135 13.76 3.85 13.68
C ALA A 135 14.93 4.14 14.62
N GLN A 136 14.76 3.89 15.93
CA GLN A 136 15.81 3.98 16.95
C GLN A 136 17.00 3.02 16.75
N LEU A 137 16.85 2.01 15.89
CA LEU A 137 17.90 1.02 15.54
C LEU A 137 18.69 1.44 14.28
N VAL A 138 18.23 2.46 13.55
CA VAL A 138 18.96 3.09 12.46
C VAL A 138 19.60 4.35 13.02
N GLN A 139 20.93 4.40 13.01
CA GLN A 139 21.72 5.46 13.64
C GLN A 139 22.62 6.14 12.60
N PRO A 140 22.83 7.46 12.68
CA PRO A 140 23.72 8.17 11.77
C PRO A 140 25.13 7.53 11.71
N PRO A 141 25.76 7.49 10.53
CA PRO A 141 25.35 8.12 9.28
C PRO A 141 24.53 7.18 8.36
N TRP A 142 23.90 6.12 8.90
CA TRP A 142 23.11 5.18 8.10
C TRP A 142 21.67 5.66 7.89
N ILE A 143 21.16 5.47 6.67
CA ILE A 143 19.76 5.68 6.29
C ILE A 143 19.14 4.37 5.76
N VAL A 144 17.83 4.37 5.55
CA VAL A 144 17.09 3.24 4.97
C VAL A 144 17.41 3.11 3.47
N GLY A 145 17.62 1.89 2.99
CA GLY A 145 17.88 1.63 1.58
C GLY A 145 16.73 1.08 0.75
N GLY A 146 15.68 0.58 1.41
CA GLY A 146 14.63 -0.23 0.76
C GLY A 146 13.73 -0.90 1.80
N PRO A 147 12.93 -1.91 1.43
CA PRO A 147 11.93 -2.47 2.34
C PRO A 147 12.52 -3.35 3.45
N LEU A 148 11.85 -3.38 4.60
CA LEU A 148 12.18 -4.19 5.78
C LEU A 148 11.29 -5.45 5.80
N PHE A 149 11.89 -6.63 5.96
CA PHE A 149 11.17 -7.90 5.90
C PHE A 149 11.41 -8.77 7.14
N ASP A 150 10.36 -9.29 7.80
CA ASP A 150 10.49 -10.52 8.61
C ASP A 150 10.57 -11.70 7.64
N VAL A 151 11.64 -12.50 7.68
CA VAL A 151 11.86 -13.64 6.77
C VAL A 151 12.08 -14.92 7.57
N ARG A 152 11.41 -16.00 7.16
CA ARG A 152 11.47 -17.33 7.77
C ARG A 152 11.60 -18.39 6.67
N CYS A 153 12.33 -19.47 6.94
CA CYS A 153 12.50 -20.59 6.01
C CYS A 153 12.29 -21.92 6.73
N SER A 154 11.68 -22.90 6.06
CA SER A 154 11.56 -24.28 6.57
C SER A 154 12.89 -25.01 6.65
N ALA A 155 13.88 -24.60 5.84
CA ALA A 155 15.22 -25.17 5.79
C ALA A 155 16.26 -24.02 5.81
N PRO A 156 16.55 -23.42 6.98
CA PRO A 156 17.45 -22.26 7.07
C PRO A 156 18.83 -22.51 6.48
N GLY A 157 19.40 -23.71 6.65
CA GLY A 157 20.69 -24.09 6.09
C GLY A 157 20.72 -24.28 4.56
N ALA A 158 19.56 -24.27 3.90
CA ALA A 158 19.45 -24.29 2.43
C ALA A 158 19.29 -22.89 1.83
N LEU A 159 18.98 -21.86 2.63
CA LEU A 159 18.84 -20.47 2.16
C LEU A 159 20.15 -19.73 2.41
N ARG A 160 20.93 -19.54 1.35
CA ARG A 160 22.32 -19.07 1.42
C ARG A 160 22.43 -17.55 1.36
N CYS A 161 21.71 -16.91 0.45
CA CYS A 161 21.66 -15.45 0.33
C CYS A 161 20.23 -14.95 0.12
N ILE A 162 20.01 -13.70 0.53
CA ILE A 162 18.85 -12.88 0.12
C ILE A 162 19.41 -11.64 -0.56
N GLN A 163 18.85 -11.25 -1.71
CA GLN A 163 19.08 -9.94 -2.31
C GLN A 163 17.85 -9.06 -2.08
N PHE A 164 18.02 -7.93 -1.40
CA PHE A 164 16.97 -6.97 -1.08
C PHE A 164 16.91 -5.86 -2.14
N PRO A 165 15.73 -5.52 -2.70
CA PRO A 165 15.62 -4.37 -3.59
C PRO A 165 15.89 -3.07 -2.84
N HIS A 166 16.49 -2.09 -3.52
CA HIS A 166 16.75 -0.75 -2.99
C HIS A 166 16.06 0.36 -3.80
N CYS A 167 15.73 1.47 -3.16
CA CYS A 167 15.06 2.60 -3.82
C CYS A 167 16.01 3.58 -4.54
N LEU A 168 17.33 3.40 -4.47
CA LEU A 168 18.31 4.26 -5.17
C LEU A 168 18.42 3.98 -6.67
N CYS A 169 18.78 5.01 -7.43
CA CYS A 169 19.30 4.90 -8.78
C CYS A 169 20.84 4.99 -8.77
N LEU A 170 21.54 3.88 -8.95
CA LEU A 170 23.01 3.85 -8.89
C LEU A 170 23.74 4.08 -10.23
N GLY A 171 23.05 4.03 -11.37
CA GLY A 171 23.65 4.27 -12.69
C GLY A 171 23.93 5.75 -13.02
N GLY A 172 24.24 6.55 -12.00
CA GLY A 172 24.89 7.86 -12.14
C GLY A 172 26.41 7.73 -11.98
N GLN A 173 27.15 8.84 -12.10
CA GLN A 173 28.60 8.80 -11.91
C GLN A 173 28.96 8.67 -10.42
N GLY A 174 29.56 7.54 -10.04
CA GLY A 174 30.63 7.48 -9.04
C GLY A 174 30.30 7.67 -7.56
N ALA A 175 29.04 8.00 -7.19
CA ALA A 175 28.66 8.26 -5.80
C ALA A 175 29.20 7.20 -4.83
N ALA A 176 29.94 7.64 -3.81
CA ALA A 176 30.67 6.77 -2.88
C ALA A 176 29.75 6.06 -1.85
N VAL A 177 28.85 5.20 -2.35
CA VAL A 177 27.82 4.51 -1.56
C VAL A 177 28.35 3.25 -0.89
N ALA A 178 28.10 3.11 0.41
CA ALA A 178 28.35 1.90 1.19
C ALA A 178 27.03 1.25 1.62
N PHE A 179 26.89 -0.05 1.38
CA PHE A 179 25.71 -0.83 1.75
C PHE A 179 25.97 -1.78 2.94
N LYS A 180 24.99 -1.87 3.83
CA LYS A 180 24.93 -2.84 4.93
C LYS A 180 23.50 -3.36 5.13
N VAL A 181 23.28 -4.28 6.06
CA VAL A 181 21.96 -4.80 6.41
C VAL A 181 21.70 -4.61 7.90
N LEU A 182 20.58 -3.99 8.27
CA LEU A 182 20.07 -4.03 9.63
C LEU A 182 19.49 -5.42 9.86
N HIS A 183 19.89 -6.08 10.94
CA HIS A 183 19.44 -7.42 11.32
C HIS A 183 18.95 -7.40 12.77
N ILE A 184 17.64 -7.48 12.98
CA ILE A 184 17.00 -7.34 14.30
C ILE A 184 16.83 -8.73 14.92
N LYS A 185 17.74 -9.09 15.82
CA LYS A 185 17.77 -10.38 16.52
C LYS A 185 17.07 -10.26 17.89
N GLY A 186 16.74 -11.39 18.52
CA GLY A 186 16.05 -11.43 19.81
C GLY A 186 16.81 -10.74 20.97
N GLY A 187 18.12 -10.53 20.83
CA GLY A 187 18.96 -9.79 21.78
C GLY A 187 19.25 -8.33 21.41
N GLY A 188 18.66 -7.80 20.33
CA GLY A 188 18.94 -6.47 19.79
C GLY A 188 19.27 -6.47 18.29
N ALA A 189 19.53 -5.30 17.73
CA ALA A 189 19.92 -5.17 16.32
C ALA A 189 21.44 -5.20 16.13
N ALA A 190 21.86 -5.82 15.03
CA ALA A 190 23.20 -5.73 14.48
C ALA A 190 23.17 -5.05 13.10
N ILE A 191 24.26 -4.37 12.72
CA ILE A 191 24.45 -3.88 11.35
C ILE A 191 25.51 -4.78 10.71
N GLU A 192 25.06 -5.67 9.81
CA GLU A 192 25.87 -6.69 9.17
C GLU A 192 26.37 -6.21 7.79
N PRO A 193 27.52 -6.69 7.30
CA PRO A 193 28.01 -6.33 5.97
C PRO A 193 27.07 -6.86 4.88
N SER A 194 26.91 -6.09 3.80
CA SER A 194 26.50 -6.65 2.52
C SER A 194 27.64 -7.50 1.95
N ALA A 195 27.34 -8.49 1.11
CA ALA A 195 28.34 -9.23 0.36
C ALA A 195 28.68 -8.53 -0.95
N GLU A 196 27.65 -8.18 -1.72
CA GLU A 196 27.69 -7.56 -3.04
C GLU A 196 26.49 -6.59 -3.15
N PHE A 197 26.51 -5.65 -4.09
CA PHE A 197 25.32 -4.93 -4.53
C PHE A 197 25.37 -4.70 -6.05
N SER A 198 24.18 -4.56 -6.63
CA SER A 198 23.93 -4.29 -8.04
C SER A 198 23.27 -2.92 -8.20
N ALA A 199 22.91 -2.52 -9.41
CA ALA A 199 22.21 -1.25 -9.65
C ALA A 199 20.75 -1.22 -9.13
N SER A 200 20.25 -2.29 -8.50
CA SER A 200 18.88 -2.41 -8.00
C SER A 200 18.72 -3.22 -6.69
N HIS A 201 19.70 -4.04 -6.31
CA HIS A 201 19.59 -4.98 -5.18
C HIS A 201 20.88 -5.09 -4.36
N VAL A 202 20.72 -5.25 -3.04
CA VAL A 202 21.78 -5.48 -2.05
C VAL A 202 21.80 -6.95 -1.62
N LYS A 203 22.89 -7.67 -1.85
CA LYS A 203 23.04 -9.08 -1.50
C LYS A 203 23.61 -9.26 -0.10
N TRP A 204 23.01 -10.17 0.66
CA TRP A 204 23.39 -10.52 2.02
C TRP A 204 23.42 -12.04 2.20
N VAL A 205 24.51 -12.53 2.78
CA VAL A 205 24.66 -13.95 3.16
C VAL A 205 23.95 -14.17 4.49
N VAL A 206 23.05 -15.14 4.55
CA VAL A 206 22.13 -15.31 5.68
C VAL A 206 22.87 -15.78 6.93
N SER A 207 22.97 -14.91 7.94
CA SER A 207 23.59 -15.24 9.24
C SER A 207 22.59 -15.81 10.26
N SER A 208 21.30 -15.50 10.11
CA SER A 208 20.16 -15.94 10.92
C SER A 208 18.87 -15.58 10.17
N LEU A 209 17.70 -16.03 10.61
CA LEU A 209 16.41 -15.62 10.02
C LEU A 209 15.54 -14.92 11.06
N SER A 210 15.44 -13.59 10.91
CA SER A 210 14.61 -12.66 11.68
C SER A 210 14.45 -11.36 10.84
N PRO A 211 13.86 -10.27 11.36
CA PRO A 211 13.68 -9.05 10.58
C PRO A 211 14.99 -8.43 10.04
N VAL A 212 15.04 -8.22 8.72
CA VAL A 212 16.20 -7.76 7.96
C VAL A 212 15.82 -6.76 6.87
N GLY A 213 16.70 -5.78 6.63
CA GLY A 213 16.51 -4.77 5.57
C GLY A 213 17.79 -3.97 5.26
N PRO A 214 17.93 -3.44 4.03
CA PRO A 214 19.15 -2.76 3.60
C PRO A 214 19.29 -1.37 4.26
N LEU A 215 20.52 -1.03 4.64
CA LEU A 215 20.96 0.28 5.09
C LEU A 215 22.01 0.84 4.13
N ILE A 216 22.02 2.16 4.00
CA ILE A 216 22.88 2.90 3.07
C ILE A 216 23.64 3.99 3.83
N HIS A 217 24.88 4.24 3.40
CA HIS A 217 25.64 5.43 3.75
C HIS A 217 26.26 6.03 2.47
N SER A 218 26.22 7.35 2.34
CA SER A 218 26.84 8.12 1.25
C SER A 218 27.39 9.43 1.81
N GLN A 219 28.45 9.96 1.19
CA GLN A 219 28.92 11.34 1.45
C GLN A 219 28.36 12.34 0.42
N GLU A 220 27.75 11.85 -0.65
CA GLU A 220 27.18 12.63 -1.75
C GLU A 220 25.64 12.53 -1.77
N PRO A 221 24.92 13.55 -2.28
CA PRO A 221 23.47 13.54 -2.39
C PRO A 221 22.95 12.33 -3.17
N LEU A 222 22.02 11.58 -2.57
CA LEU A 222 21.47 10.36 -3.15
C LEU A 222 20.28 10.65 -4.07
N GLN A 223 20.24 9.93 -5.18
CA GLN A 223 19.13 9.95 -6.14
C GLN A 223 18.25 8.72 -5.98
N TYR A 224 16.95 8.94 -5.78
CA TYR A 224 15.96 7.93 -5.47
C TYR A 224 14.96 7.77 -6.62
N HIS A 225 14.52 6.53 -6.87
CA HIS A 225 13.29 6.28 -7.59
C HIS A 225 12.11 6.75 -6.73
N GLY A 226 11.39 7.75 -7.23
CA GLY A 226 10.23 8.32 -6.56
C GLY A 226 8.94 7.58 -6.87
N ALA A 227 7.95 7.74 -5.99
CA ALA A 227 6.56 7.37 -6.22
C ALA A 227 5.61 8.46 -5.69
N VAL A 228 4.51 8.70 -6.39
CA VAL A 228 3.39 9.56 -5.97
C VAL A 228 2.18 8.67 -5.68
N ILE A 229 1.65 8.74 -4.46
CA ILE A 229 0.51 7.92 -4.03
C ILE A 229 -0.69 8.82 -3.74
N LEU A 230 -1.83 8.52 -4.39
CA LEU A 230 -3.03 9.36 -4.41
C LEU A 230 -4.16 8.72 -3.58
N TYR A 231 -4.83 9.51 -2.74
CA TYR A 231 -6.04 9.11 -2.03
C TYR A 231 -7.13 10.18 -2.15
N LYS A 232 -8.36 9.81 -2.52
CA LYS A 232 -9.54 10.71 -2.57
C LYS A 232 -10.40 10.52 -1.32
N ALA A 233 -10.82 11.61 -0.70
CA ALA A 233 -11.65 11.60 0.51
C ALA A 233 -13.09 11.14 0.19
N ILE A 234 -13.62 10.22 1.00
CA ILE A 234 -15.00 9.72 0.87
C ILE A 234 -15.87 10.50 1.86
N ASP A 235 -16.54 11.51 1.32
CA ASP A 235 -17.53 12.36 1.98
C ASP A 235 -18.66 12.70 0.98
N GLU A 236 -19.74 13.32 1.47
CA GLU A 236 -20.98 13.58 0.72
C GLU A 236 -20.98 14.96 0.03
N HIS A 237 -19.86 15.67 0.04
CA HIS A 237 -19.75 17.02 -0.54
C HIS A 237 -19.48 16.95 -2.05
N PRO A 238 -19.99 17.89 -2.87
CA PRO A 238 -19.74 17.88 -4.33
C PRO A 238 -18.31 18.25 -4.72
N SER A 239 -17.52 18.85 -3.82
CA SER A 239 -16.11 19.16 -4.06
C SER A 239 -15.22 17.93 -3.87
N LEU A 240 -14.03 17.95 -4.46
CA LEU A 240 -13.05 16.89 -4.32
C LEU A 240 -11.94 17.30 -3.36
N SER A 241 -11.58 16.40 -2.46
CA SER A 241 -10.42 16.54 -1.57
C SER A 241 -9.54 15.30 -1.72
N PHE A 242 -8.23 15.52 -1.95
CA PHE A 242 -7.23 14.47 -2.12
C PHE A 242 -6.07 14.66 -1.16
N TRP A 243 -5.49 13.55 -0.71
CA TRP A 243 -4.17 13.50 -0.08
C TRP A 243 -3.18 12.87 -1.06
N VAL A 244 -2.12 13.62 -1.38
CA VAL A 244 -1.11 13.25 -2.37
C VAL A 244 0.24 13.10 -1.65
N TYR A 245 0.71 11.87 -1.52
CA TYR A 245 1.96 11.55 -0.82
C TYR A 245 3.12 11.47 -1.82
N LEU A 246 4.21 12.18 -1.53
CA LEU A 246 5.50 11.96 -2.18
C LEU A 246 6.30 10.90 -1.42
N ALA A 247 6.90 9.95 -2.14
CA ALA A 247 7.52 8.78 -1.55
C ALA A 247 8.80 8.33 -2.26
N THR A 248 9.69 7.67 -1.51
CA THR A 248 10.63 6.71 -2.08
C THR A 248 9.86 5.50 -2.62
N ASN A 249 10.35 4.89 -3.71
CA ASN A 249 9.84 3.61 -4.21
C ASN A 249 10.29 2.45 -3.29
N ASN A 250 9.71 2.44 -2.09
CA ASN A 250 10.02 1.55 -0.98
C ASN A 250 8.71 1.01 -0.42
N ASP A 251 8.40 -0.25 -0.70
CA ASP A 251 7.15 -0.90 -0.28
C ASP A 251 6.87 -0.78 1.23
N SER A 252 7.90 -0.75 2.09
CA SER A 252 7.70 -0.56 3.53
C SER A 252 7.13 0.83 3.86
N PHE A 253 7.60 1.87 3.16
CA PHE A 253 7.12 3.24 3.34
C PHE A 253 5.72 3.43 2.72
N ILE A 254 5.50 2.92 1.50
CA ILE A 254 4.19 2.95 0.81
C ILE A 254 3.13 2.17 1.63
N LYS A 255 3.50 1.00 2.18
CA LYS A 255 2.64 0.21 3.09
C LYS A 255 2.36 0.94 4.42
N ASP A 256 3.25 1.82 4.88
CA ASP A 256 3.03 2.66 6.05
C ASP A 256 2.14 3.88 5.77
N ILE A 257 2.25 4.50 4.59
CA ILE A 257 1.28 5.50 4.10
C ILE A 257 -0.12 4.89 4.07
N SER A 258 -0.29 3.70 3.46
CA SER A 258 -1.59 3.03 3.39
C SER A 258 -2.18 2.73 4.77
N LYS A 259 -1.36 2.39 5.78
CA LYS A 259 -1.81 2.25 7.18
C LYS A 259 -2.20 3.59 7.80
N ALA A 260 -1.41 4.65 7.59
CA ALA A 260 -1.70 5.97 8.14
C ALA A 260 -3.05 6.49 7.64
N VAL A 261 -3.33 6.35 6.34
CA VAL A 261 -4.63 6.68 5.74
C VAL A 261 -5.75 5.79 6.30
N LYS A 262 -5.55 4.48 6.41
CA LYS A 262 -6.55 3.53 6.97
C LYS A 262 -6.85 3.73 8.46
N HIS A 263 -5.97 4.41 9.20
CA HIS A 263 -6.19 4.81 10.59
C HIS A 263 -6.62 6.29 10.75
N SER A 264 -6.91 6.98 9.64
CA SER A 264 -7.49 8.33 9.66
C SER A 264 -8.95 8.31 10.13
N LYS A 265 -9.43 9.47 10.61
CA LYS A 265 -10.86 9.68 10.94
C LYS A 265 -11.71 9.91 9.68
N ARG A 266 -11.10 10.46 8.61
CA ARG A 266 -11.75 10.58 7.30
C ARG A 266 -11.57 9.27 6.53
N LYS A 267 -12.60 8.85 5.81
CA LYS A 267 -12.52 7.69 4.91
C LYS A 267 -11.85 8.11 3.60
N PHE A 268 -11.08 7.21 2.99
CA PHE A 268 -10.40 7.46 1.71
C PHE A 268 -10.45 6.23 0.81
N VAL A 269 -10.42 6.48 -0.50
CA VAL A 269 -10.15 5.49 -1.56
C VAL A 269 -8.78 5.80 -2.17
N GLN A 270 -7.98 4.76 -2.47
CA GLN A 270 -6.72 4.91 -3.20
C GLN A 270 -7.02 5.08 -4.69
N ILE A 271 -6.37 6.04 -5.36
CA ILE A 271 -6.59 6.29 -6.79
C ILE A 271 -5.47 5.65 -7.60
N GLU A 272 -5.83 4.66 -8.42
CA GLU A 272 -4.87 3.93 -9.25
C GLU A 272 -4.42 4.77 -10.46
N LYS A 273 -3.18 5.23 -10.39
CA LYS A 273 -2.43 5.88 -11.48
C LYS A 273 -1.00 5.35 -11.47
N PRO A 274 -0.25 5.40 -12.59
CA PRO A 274 1.17 5.06 -12.61
C PRO A 274 1.92 5.89 -11.54
N PRO A 275 2.44 5.27 -10.47
CA PRO A 275 2.91 6.04 -9.32
C PRO A 275 4.36 6.50 -9.50
N VAL A 276 5.16 5.78 -10.28
CA VAL A 276 6.61 5.99 -10.39
C VAL A 276 6.93 7.34 -11.03
N CYS A 277 7.82 8.12 -10.41
CA CYS A 277 8.31 9.37 -10.97
C CYS A 277 9.15 9.12 -12.22
N GLN A 278 8.95 9.96 -13.25
CA GLN A 278 9.70 9.94 -14.51
C GLN A 278 11.14 10.45 -14.32
N LYS A 279 11.35 11.28 -13.29
CA LYS A 279 12.66 11.78 -12.85
C LYS A 279 12.96 11.32 -11.42
N LEU A 280 14.23 11.35 -11.06
CA LEU A 280 14.73 10.90 -9.76
C LEU A 280 14.51 12.00 -8.72
N LEU A 281 14.12 11.59 -7.50
CA LEU A 281 14.03 12.50 -6.36
C LEU A 281 15.40 12.59 -5.67
N GLN A 282 15.67 13.70 -4.99
CA GLN A 282 16.92 13.94 -4.26
C GLN A 282 16.62 14.54 -2.89
N GLU A 283 17.31 14.04 -1.87
CA GLU A 283 17.21 14.52 -0.48
C GLU A 283 17.45 16.04 -0.40
N GLY A 284 16.63 16.75 0.39
CA GLY A 284 16.76 18.20 0.62
C GLY A 284 16.31 19.10 -0.54
N LYS A 285 15.96 18.54 -1.71
CA LYS A 285 15.29 19.31 -2.77
C LYS A 285 13.81 19.50 -2.44
N LYS A 286 13.25 20.63 -2.86
CA LYS A 286 11.83 20.95 -2.71
C LYS A 286 11.02 20.64 -3.96
N TYR A 287 9.79 20.19 -3.73
CA TYR A 287 8.83 19.86 -4.78
C TYR A 287 7.50 20.55 -4.48
N ARG A 288 6.85 21.05 -5.54
CA ARG A 288 5.53 21.69 -5.50
C ARG A 288 4.55 20.88 -6.34
N LEU A 289 3.30 20.81 -5.92
CA LEU A 289 2.24 20.15 -6.67
C LEU A 289 1.41 21.21 -7.40
N ILE A 290 1.20 21.03 -8.70
CA ILE A 290 0.43 21.93 -9.57
C ILE A 290 -0.82 21.18 -10.04
N CYS A 291 -1.97 21.86 -10.06
CA CYS A 291 -3.23 21.34 -10.60
C CYS A 291 -3.71 22.18 -11.79
N GLU A 292 -4.22 21.51 -12.82
CA GLU A 292 -4.84 22.10 -14.02
C GLU A 292 -6.26 21.51 -14.17
N PRO A 293 -7.36 22.26 -13.94
CA PRO A 293 -7.44 23.65 -13.50
C PRO A 293 -6.89 23.89 -12.08
N GLU A 294 -6.70 25.16 -11.75
CA GLU A 294 -6.17 25.60 -10.45
C GLU A 294 -7.00 25.08 -9.26
N ALA A 295 -6.31 24.73 -8.18
CA ALA A 295 -6.87 24.10 -6.99
C ALA A 295 -6.23 24.71 -5.73
N GLU A 296 -6.93 24.64 -4.60
CA GLU A 296 -6.34 24.96 -3.30
C GLU A 296 -5.41 23.81 -2.89
N ILE A 297 -4.11 24.07 -2.77
CA ILE A 297 -3.09 23.06 -2.45
C ILE A 297 -2.34 23.50 -1.20
N THR A 298 -2.28 22.64 -0.18
CA THR A 298 -1.54 22.91 1.07
C THR A 298 -0.71 21.70 1.52
N PRO A 299 0.55 21.87 1.95
CA PRO A 299 1.38 23.07 1.79
C PRO A 299 1.68 23.37 0.31
N GLU A 300 2.20 24.57 0.02
CA GLU A 300 2.61 24.96 -1.35
C GLU A 300 3.78 24.12 -1.88
N GLU A 301 4.70 23.75 -0.97
CA GLU A 301 5.94 23.02 -1.24
C GLU A 301 6.23 21.99 -0.13
N ILE A 302 6.91 20.90 -0.49
CA ILE A 302 7.44 19.89 0.44
C ILE A 302 8.91 19.62 0.10
N GLU A 303 9.78 19.74 1.11
CA GLU A 303 11.16 19.27 1.04
C GLU A 303 11.20 17.73 1.09
N PHE A 304 11.88 17.11 0.13
CA PHE A 304 11.94 15.65 0.03
C PHE A 304 12.96 15.06 1.00
N VAL A 305 12.47 14.13 1.81
CA VAL A 305 13.21 13.34 2.81
C VAL A 305 12.68 11.91 2.76
N ASP A 306 13.53 10.88 2.89
CA ASP A 306 13.03 9.50 3.00
C ASP A 306 12.26 9.28 4.32
N GLY A 307 10.95 9.45 4.24
CA GLY A 307 10.04 9.31 5.38
C GLY A 307 9.92 7.89 5.95
N SER A 308 10.68 6.90 5.47
CA SER A 308 10.70 5.52 5.97
C SER A 308 10.79 5.43 7.49
N LEU A 309 11.67 6.23 8.10
CA LEU A 309 11.89 6.28 9.56
C LEU A 309 10.83 7.12 10.31
N LEU A 310 10.15 8.04 9.62
CA LEU A 310 9.19 8.97 10.23
C LEU A 310 7.87 8.27 10.60
N LYS A 311 7.25 8.68 11.71
CA LYS A 311 5.94 8.16 12.14
C LYS A 311 4.78 8.88 11.43
N LEU A 312 4.88 10.20 11.32
CA LEU A 312 3.98 11.01 10.50
C LEU A 312 4.46 10.98 9.05
N LYS A 313 3.53 11.10 8.11
CA LYS A 313 3.76 11.01 6.67
C LYS A 313 3.23 12.30 6.04
N SER A 314 4.12 13.12 5.49
CA SER A 314 3.74 14.39 4.84
C SER A 314 3.00 14.13 3.52
N TYR A 315 2.05 15.00 3.20
CA TYR A 315 1.25 14.96 1.97
C TYR A 315 0.84 16.37 1.57
N PHE A 316 0.52 16.56 0.29
CA PHE A 316 -0.26 17.70 -0.18
C PHE A 316 -1.76 17.38 0.00
N GLU A 317 -2.50 18.25 0.68
CA GLU A 317 -3.96 18.28 0.61
C GLU A 317 -4.36 19.15 -0.59
N VAL A 318 -5.05 18.55 -1.56
CA VAL A 318 -5.58 19.22 -2.75
C VAL A 318 -7.09 19.32 -2.61
N TYR A 319 -7.64 20.52 -2.81
CA TYR A 319 -9.07 20.80 -2.75
C TYR A 319 -9.54 21.50 -4.04
N LEU A 320 -10.59 20.93 -4.65
CA LEU A 320 -11.21 21.38 -5.90
C LEU A 320 -12.71 21.56 -5.65
N GLU A 321 -13.23 22.78 -5.77
CA GLU A 321 -14.66 23.06 -5.52
C GLU A 321 -15.61 22.24 -6.42
N LYS A 322 -15.15 21.87 -7.63
CA LYS A 322 -15.93 21.17 -8.66
C LYS A 322 -15.32 19.82 -9.03
N PRO A 323 -16.13 18.79 -9.33
CA PRO A 323 -15.66 17.45 -9.67
C PRO A 323 -15.30 17.28 -11.16
N ASP A 324 -14.58 18.25 -11.73
CA ASP A 324 -14.20 18.27 -13.15
C ASP A 324 -12.99 17.35 -13.47
N ASP A 325 -12.72 17.14 -14.75
CA ASP A 325 -11.55 16.41 -15.27
C ASP A 325 -10.27 17.27 -15.07
N PHE A 326 -9.34 16.87 -14.19
CA PHE A 326 -8.17 17.68 -13.80
C PHE A 326 -6.83 16.94 -13.93
N THR A 327 -5.71 17.66 -13.96
CA THR A 327 -4.36 17.09 -14.11
C THR A 327 -3.45 17.55 -12.98
N LEU A 328 -2.81 16.60 -12.29
CA LEU A 328 -1.79 16.89 -11.28
C LEU A 328 -0.40 16.73 -11.88
N SER A 329 0.48 17.68 -11.59
CA SER A 329 1.90 17.68 -11.97
C SER A 329 2.75 17.94 -10.73
N LEU A 330 3.66 17.04 -10.38
CA LEU A 330 4.66 17.26 -9.34
C LEU A 330 5.92 17.84 -10.01
N VAL A 331 6.40 18.96 -9.49
CA VAL A 331 7.46 19.77 -10.10
C VAL A 331 8.57 20.05 -9.08
N GLU A 332 9.82 19.88 -9.48
CA GLU A 332 10.98 20.29 -8.68
C GLU A 332 11.12 21.82 -8.68
N GLN A 333 11.27 22.45 -7.51
CA GLN A 333 11.21 23.90 -7.38
C GLN A 333 12.40 24.64 -8.03
N ASP A 334 13.61 24.11 -7.91
CA ASP A 334 14.84 24.82 -8.31
C ASP A 334 15.06 24.84 -9.83
N SER A 335 14.46 23.88 -10.55
CA SER A 335 14.67 23.65 -11.99
C SER A 335 13.38 23.71 -12.82
N ASP A 336 12.23 23.88 -12.16
CA ASP A 336 10.86 23.79 -12.70
C ASP A 336 10.56 22.50 -13.48
N GLU A 337 11.37 21.44 -13.27
CA GLU A 337 11.21 20.19 -13.97
C GLU A 337 10.03 19.38 -13.42
N THR A 338 9.06 19.07 -14.28
CA THR A 338 8.01 18.08 -13.95
C THR A 338 8.64 16.70 -13.76
N VAL A 339 8.51 16.14 -12.55
CA VAL A 339 9.05 14.81 -12.20
C VAL A 339 8.00 13.71 -12.25
N TRP A 340 6.71 14.06 -12.17
CA TRP A 340 5.57 13.15 -12.32
C TRP A 340 4.34 13.95 -12.79
N LYS A 341 3.49 13.38 -13.65
CA LYS A 341 2.23 14.00 -14.10
C LYS A 341 1.18 12.94 -14.38
N ALA A 342 -0.05 13.14 -13.93
CA ALA A 342 -1.18 12.26 -14.23
C ALA A 342 -2.49 13.05 -14.39
N LYS A 343 -3.30 12.66 -15.39
CA LYS A 343 -4.67 13.15 -15.52
C LYS A 343 -5.65 12.29 -14.71
N LEU A 344 -6.45 12.96 -13.90
CA LEU A 344 -7.52 12.45 -13.07
C LEU A 344 -8.88 12.79 -13.69
N ARG A 345 -9.84 11.87 -13.55
CA ARG A 345 -11.17 11.88 -14.16
C ARG A 345 -12.17 11.26 -13.22
N GLU A 346 -13.43 11.66 -13.28
CA GLU A 346 -14.51 11.22 -12.37
C GLU A 346 -14.55 9.69 -12.13
N ARG A 347 -14.39 8.91 -13.21
CA ARG A 347 -14.36 7.44 -13.20
C ARG A 347 -13.21 6.80 -12.41
N ASP A 348 -12.18 7.56 -12.05
CA ASP A 348 -11.03 7.05 -11.30
C ASP A 348 -11.35 6.90 -9.78
N TRP A 349 -12.41 7.55 -9.28
CA TRP A 349 -12.94 7.38 -7.92
C TRP A 349 -14.39 6.86 -7.86
N ILE A 350 -15.14 6.88 -8.96
CA ILE A 350 -16.44 6.20 -9.03
C ILE A 350 -16.22 4.68 -9.12
N HIS A 351 -16.20 4.02 -7.97
CA HIS A 351 -16.41 2.57 -7.88
C HIS A 351 -17.87 2.23 -8.20
N TYR A 352 -18.19 2.18 -9.50
CA TYR A 352 -19.50 1.83 -10.05
C TYR A 352 -19.90 0.41 -9.61
N GLU A 353 -20.96 0.27 -8.80
CA GLU A 353 -21.52 -1.03 -8.31
C GLU A 353 -22.03 -1.97 -9.44
N GLN A 354 -21.79 -1.63 -10.70
CA GLN A 354 -22.52 -2.06 -11.90
C GLN A 354 -22.25 -3.53 -12.26
N ASN A 355 -21.17 -4.13 -11.71
CA ASN A 355 -20.93 -5.57 -11.77
C ASN A 355 -21.88 -6.38 -10.86
N LYS A 356 -22.77 -5.74 -10.10
CA LYS A 356 -24.11 -6.26 -9.81
C LYS A 356 -24.95 -6.27 -11.10
N ASN A 357 -24.52 -7.05 -12.08
CA ASN A 357 -25.34 -7.39 -13.23
C ASN A 357 -26.47 -8.28 -12.72
N GLU A 358 -27.58 -7.65 -12.31
CA GLU A 358 -28.81 -8.35 -11.96
C GLU A 358 -29.20 -9.25 -13.12
N GLN A 359 -28.95 -10.55 -13.00
CA GLN A 359 -29.66 -11.55 -13.79
C GLN A 359 -31.12 -11.49 -13.38
N LYS A 360 -31.86 -10.56 -14.00
CA LYS A 360 -33.31 -10.53 -14.10
C LYS A 360 -33.70 -11.82 -14.82
N ARG A 361 -33.84 -12.89 -14.02
CA ARG A 361 -34.20 -14.23 -14.47
C ARG A 361 -35.60 -14.16 -15.08
N SER A 362 -35.62 -13.97 -16.39
CA SER A 362 -36.84 -13.98 -17.19
C SER A 362 -37.57 -15.31 -16.95
N THR A 363 -38.84 -15.19 -16.61
CA THR A 363 -39.74 -16.32 -16.36
C THR A 363 -40.03 -17.04 -17.68
N GLY A 364 -39.23 -18.07 -17.99
CA GLY A 364 -39.29 -18.83 -19.25
C GLY A 364 -39.08 -20.32 -19.03
N SER A 365 -40.13 -21.04 -18.65
CA SER A 365 -40.04 -22.47 -18.30
C SER A 365 -40.36 -23.39 -19.49
N VAL A 366 -39.36 -24.15 -19.97
CA VAL A 366 -39.59 -25.32 -20.85
C VAL A 366 -38.81 -26.52 -20.33
N LYS A 367 -39.52 -27.62 -20.06
CA LYS A 367 -38.95 -28.90 -19.61
C LYS A 367 -38.48 -29.71 -20.81
N ARG A 368 -37.30 -30.35 -20.73
CA ARG A 368 -37.05 -31.64 -21.43
C ARG A 368 -36.44 -32.66 -20.49
N ARG A 369 -36.89 -33.91 -20.63
CA ARG A 369 -36.64 -35.03 -19.71
C ARG A 369 -35.44 -35.86 -20.18
N LYS A 370 -34.77 -36.53 -19.23
CA LYS A 370 -34.11 -37.83 -19.47
C LYS A 370 -34.94 -38.94 -18.81
N PRO A 371 -34.97 -40.18 -19.36
CA PRO A 371 -35.65 -41.32 -18.75
C PRO A 371 -34.84 -41.94 -17.59
N ALA A 372 -35.42 -42.94 -16.91
CA ALA A 372 -34.89 -43.60 -15.70
C ALA A 372 -35.13 -45.14 -15.72
N LEU A 373 -34.90 -45.81 -14.57
CA LEU A 373 -35.01 -47.27 -14.30
C LEU A 373 -33.78 -48.10 -14.76
N SER A 374 -33.36 -49.22 -14.14
CA SER A 374 -33.89 -50.10 -13.05
C SER A 374 -32.77 -51.10 -12.62
N ILE A 375 -32.72 -51.87 -11.51
CA ILE A 375 -33.42 -52.04 -10.18
C ILE A 375 -32.50 -52.97 -9.29
N LEU A 376 -32.93 -53.41 -8.10
CA LEU A 376 -32.32 -54.34 -7.11
C LEU A 376 -31.35 -53.70 -6.08
N GLU A 377 -31.56 -53.75 -4.74
CA GLU A 377 -31.88 -54.84 -3.74
C GLU A 377 -30.62 -55.60 -3.27
N GLU A 378 -30.40 -55.97 -2.00
CA GLU A 378 -30.90 -55.64 -0.62
C GLU A 378 -29.73 -56.05 0.36
N GLU A 379 -29.72 -56.06 1.71
CA GLU A 379 -30.65 -55.91 2.85
C GLU A 379 -29.83 -55.29 4.03
N GLY A 380 -30.29 -54.95 5.24
CA GLY A 380 -31.61 -55.01 5.88
C GLY A 380 -31.65 -54.18 7.18
N LEU A 381 -32.80 -53.66 7.63
CA LEU A 381 -33.82 -54.31 8.49
C LEU A 381 -33.34 -54.55 9.94
N HIS A 382 -33.94 -54.00 11.02
CA HIS A 382 -35.10 -53.08 11.21
C HIS A 382 -34.70 -51.99 12.27
N SER A 383 -35.49 -51.30 13.12
CA SER A 383 -36.89 -51.29 13.63
C SER A 383 -37.14 -49.91 14.37
N LYS A 384 -38.08 -49.60 15.29
CA LYS A 384 -39.08 -50.36 16.08
C LYS A 384 -40.31 -49.57 16.63
N LYS A 385 -40.68 -48.39 16.08
CA LYS A 385 -41.75 -47.41 16.50
C LYS A 385 -41.23 -46.24 17.38
N GLN A 386 -41.91 -45.07 17.52
CA GLN A 386 -43.32 -44.75 17.19
C GLN A 386 -43.60 -43.33 16.63
N LYS A 387 -44.59 -43.26 15.75
CA LYS A 387 -45.25 -42.10 15.09
C LYS A 387 -45.82 -41.09 16.12
N THR A 388 -45.70 -39.77 15.95
CA THR A 388 -46.62 -38.84 15.20
C THR A 388 -46.07 -37.41 15.34
N GLY A 389 -46.14 -36.46 14.40
CA GLY A 389 -46.71 -36.42 13.03
C GLY A 389 -45.99 -35.35 12.15
N GLY A 390 -46.51 -35.02 10.96
CA GLY A 390 -45.85 -34.12 9.99
C GLY A 390 -45.78 -32.64 10.39
N THR A 391 -45.11 -31.76 9.63
CA THR A 391 -44.86 -31.82 8.17
C THR A 391 -43.53 -31.21 7.70
N ALA A 392 -43.08 -31.66 6.53
CA ALA A 392 -42.15 -30.99 5.59
C ALA A 392 -40.76 -30.61 6.12
N ASP A 393 -39.78 -31.42 5.72
CA ASP A 393 -38.34 -31.18 5.89
C ASP A 393 -37.86 -30.07 4.95
N GLU A 394 -37.37 -28.96 5.51
CA GLU A 394 -36.63 -27.92 4.79
C GLU A 394 -35.22 -27.85 5.39
N MET A 395 -34.20 -28.02 4.54
CA MET A 395 -32.80 -28.19 4.95
C MET A 395 -32.15 -26.85 5.35
N GLY A 396 -32.70 -26.21 6.38
CA GLY A 396 -32.21 -24.96 6.96
C GLY A 396 -31.06 -25.18 7.93
N ALA A 397 -30.03 -24.32 7.86
CA ALA A 397 -28.92 -24.32 8.79
C ALA A 397 -29.40 -24.08 10.23
N LYS A 398 -28.93 -24.90 11.18
CA LYS A 398 -29.43 -24.89 12.56
C LYS A 398 -28.92 -23.64 13.32
N SER A 399 -29.87 -22.87 13.85
CA SER A 399 -29.59 -21.71 14.70
C SER A 399 -28.83 -22.12 15.98
N LEU A 400 -27.90 -21.27 16.44
CA LEU A 400 -27.01 -21.55 17.55
C LEU A 400 -27.77 -21.75 18.87
N THR A 401 -27.56 -22.90 19.52
CA THR A 401 -28.12 -23.18 20.85
C THR A 401 -27.48 -22.32 21.94
N ASP A 402 -28.21 -22.11 23.04
CA ASP A 402 -27.69 -21.39 24.21
C ASP A 402 -26.39 -21.99 24.77
N GLN A 403 -26.21 -23.31 24.67
CA GLN A 403 -24.99 -23.99 25.10
C GLN A 403 -23.80 -23.67 24.18
N GLN A 404 -24.01 -23.56 22.87
CA GLN A 404 -22.99 -23.11 21.92
C GLN A 404 -22.67 -21.63 22.11
N LEU A 405 -23.68 -20.78 22.31
CA LEU A 405 -23.47 -19.36 22.63
C LEU A 405 -22.70 -19.17 23.94
N LEU A 406 -22.94 -20.00 24.97
CA LEU A 406 -22.19 -19.97 26.23
C LEU A 406 -20.72 -20.40 26.07
N VAL A 407 -20.41 -21.27 25.09
CA VAL A 407 -19.01 -21.57 24.73
C VAL A 407 -18.36 -20.34 24.10
N ILE A 408 -19.01 -19.68 23.13
CA ILE A 408 -18.48 -18.44 22.52
C ILE A 408 -18.35 -17.31 23.56
N ALA A 409 -19.31 -17.17 24.48
CA ALA A 409 -19.27 -16.19 25.57
C ALA A 409 -18.04 -16.35 26.49
N LYS A 410 -17.53 -17.58 26.66
CA LYS A 410 -16.30 -17.86 27.42
C LYS A 410 -15.01 -17.59 26.63
N LEU A 411 -15.09 -17.54 25.31
CA LEU A 411 -13.95 -17.30 24.41
C LEU A 411 -13.81 -15.82 23.99
N LEU A 412 -14.91 -15.05 24.00
CA LEU A 412 -14.87 -13.59 23.90
C LEU A 412 -13.99 -13.00 25.01
N ASP A 413 -13.13 -12.05 24.68
CA ASP A 413 -12.10 -11.53 25.59
C ASP A 413 -12.60 -10.36 26.48
N ARG A 414 -11.73 -9.39 26.82
CA ARG A 414 -12.10 -8.17 27.57
C ARG A 414 -12.73 -7.07 26.71
N HIS A 415 -12.51 -7.07 25.40
CA HIS A 415 -13.00 -6.08 24.43
C HIS A 415 -14.36 -6.50 23.84
N TRP A 416 -15.03 -7.51 24.41
CA TRP A 416 -16.34 -8.02 23.98
C TRP A 416 -17.42 -6.95 23.81
N ARG A 417 -17.31 -5.81 24.50
CA ARG A 417 -18.21 -4.64 24.36
C ARG A 417 -17.96 -3.87 23.06
N GLU A 418 -16.71 -3.70 22.65
CA GLU A 418 -16.34 -3.13 21.35
C GLU A 418 -16.83 -4.08 20.23
N MET A 419 -16.59 -5.38 20.38
CA MET A 419 -17.11 -6.41 19.46
C MET A 419 -18.65 -6.42 19.39
N ALA A 420 -19.35 -6.22 20.51
CA ALA A 420 -20.81 -6.16 20.54
C ALA A 420 -21.35 -5.02 19.65
N ILE A 421 -20.73 -3.84 19.71
CA ILE A 421 -21.13 -2.67 18.92
C ILE A 421 -20.68 -2.83 17.46
N GLU A 422 -19.40 -3.12 17.23
CA GLU A 422 -18.79 -3.06 15.90
C GLU A 422 -19.08 -4.29 15.03
N CYS A 423 -19.27 -5.45 15.63
CA CYS A 423 -19.47 -6.73 14.93
C CYS A 423 -20.93 -7.20 15.01
N LEU A 424 -21.54 -7.13 16.21
CA LEU A 424 -22.91 -7.60 16.44
C LEU A 424 -23.97 -6.47 16.33
N GLN A 425 -23.52 -5.26 16.00
CA GLN A 425 -24.36 -4.06 15.78
C GLN A 425 -25.25 -3.70 16.99
N MET A 426 -24.84 -4.07 18.20
CA MET A 426 -25.58 -3.78 19.43
C MET A 426 -25.55 -2.28 19.74
N GLU A 427 -26.68 -1.74 20.18
CA GLU A 427 -26.72 -0.35 20.65
C GLU A 427 -26.00 -0.24 22.00
N MET A 428 -25.36 0.91 22.27
CA MET A 428 -24.70 1.14 23.57
C MET A 428 -25.70 0.96 24.73
N LYS A 429 -26.94 1.43 24.53
CA LYS A 429 -28.03 1.26 25.49
C LYS A 429 -28.35 -0.22 25.76
N ASP A 430 -28.37 -1.06 24.73
CA ASP A 430 -28.62 -2.50 24.89
C ASP A 430 -27.58 -3.17 25.80
N ILE A 431 -26.32 -2.71 25.71
CA ILE A 431 -25.20 -3.22 26.49
C ILE A 431 -25.27 -2.71 27.94
N ASP A 432 -25.61 -1.43 28.14
CA ASP A 432 -25.73 -0.86 29.49
C ASP A 432 -26.98 -1.36 30.24
N ASP A 433 -28.10 -1.59 29.55
CA ASP A 433 -29.28 -2.25 30.12
C ASP A 433 -28.95 -3.69 30.57
N ILE A 434 -28.17 -4.44 29.77
CA ILE A 434 -27.67 -5.78 30.15
C ILE A 434 -26.74 -5.71 31.38
N ARG A 435 -25.83 -4.74 31.42
CA ARG A 435 -24.89 -4.53 32.55
C ARG A 435 -25.56 -4.05 33.84
N ALA A 436 -26.76 -3.46 33.76
CA ALA A 436 -27.56 -3.07 34.91
C ALA A 436 -28.44 -4.22 35.45
N MET A 437 -28.59 -5.30 34.69
CA MET A 437 -29.45 -6.45 35.02
C MET A 437 -28.67 -7.70 35.47
N GLU A 438 -27.42 -7.85 35.04
CA GLU A 438 -26.59 -9.04 35.26
C GLU A 438 -25.16 -8.63 35.65
N ASP A 439 -24.65 -9.20 36.75
CA ASP A 439 -23.31 -8.91 37.28
C ASP A 439 -22.23 -9.84 36.68
N ASP A 440 -22.57 -11.08 36.30
CA ASP A 440 -21.57 -12.01 35.74
C ASP A 440 -21.22 -11.65 34.29
N VAL A 441 -19.94 -11.38 34.05
CA VAL A 441 -19.43 -10.95 32.73
C VAL A 441 -19.57 -12.03 31.64
N THR A 442 -19.64 -13.31 32.01
CA THR A 442 -19.92 -14.41 31.05
C THR A 442 -21.39 -14.42 30.66
N MET A 443 -22.28 -14.16 31.62
CA MET A 443 -23.72 -14.04 31.39
C MET A 443 -24.07 -12.76 30.61
N GLN A 444 -23.43 -11.62 30.89
CA GLN A 444 -23.54 -10.40 30.08
C GLN A 444 -23.19 -10.67 28.59
N LYS A 445 -22.09 -11.40 28.33
CA LYS A 445 -21.69 -11.83 26.98
C LYS A 445 -22.70 -12.78 26.34
N LEU A 446 -23.24 -13.74 27.09
CA LEU A 446 -24.28 -14.65 26.61
C LEU A 446 -25.57 -13.89 26.26
N LEU A 447 -25.97 -12.91 27.07
CA LEU A 447 -27.17 -12.09 26.82
C LEU A 447 -27.03 -11.25 25.54
N VAL A 448 -25.86 -10.65 25.29
CA VAL A 448 -25.56 -10.00 24.01
C VAL A 448 -25.63 -10.98 22.84
N LEU A 449 -25.05 -12.18 22.96
CA LEU A 449 -25.11 -13.19 21.90
C LEU A 449 -26.53 -13.72 21.65
N ARG A 450 -27.38 -13.85 22.68
CA ARG A 450 -28.81 -14.16 22.53
C ARG A 450 -29.54 -13.05 21.78
N LYS A 451 -29.35 -11.79 22.21
CA LYS A 451 -30.02 -10.62 21.62
C LYS A 451 -29.60 -10.37 20.17
N TRP A 452 -28.36 -10.69 19.82
CA TRP A 452 -27.91 -10.80 18.42
C TRP A 452 -28.67 -11.92 17.68
N ARG A 453 -28.65 -13.17 18.17
CA ARG A 453 -29.34 -14.31 17.53
C ARG A 453 -30.84 -14.07 17.31
N GLU A 454 -31.49 -13.38 18.25
CA GLU A 454 -32.91 -13.00 18.17
C GLU A 454 -33.15 -11.93 17.09
N ARG A 455 -32.23 -10.98 16.91
CA ARG A 455 -32.27 -9.97 15.84
C ARG A 455 -32.13 -10.60 14.44
N GLU A 456 -31.38 -11.69 14.30
CA GLU A 456 -31.19 -12.40 13.03
C GLU A 456 -32.43 -13.20 12.54
N GLN A 457 -33.56 -13.18 13.27
CA GLN A 457 -34.86 -13.75 12.86
C GLN A 457 -34.81 -15.21 12.31
N GLY A 458 -33.92 -16.03 12.88
CA GLY A 458 -33.70 -17.43 12.48
C GLY A 458 -32.39 -17.68 11.74
N GLN A 459 -31.75 -16.66 11.17
CA GLN A 459 -30.43 -16.75 10.52
C GLN A 459 -29.24 -16.78 11.50
N GLY A 460 -29.49 -16.81 12.82
CA GLY A 460 -28.49 -16.81 13.91
C GLY A 460 -27.64 -18.09 14.02
N THR A 461 -27.02 -18.47 12.92
CA THR A 461 -26.19 -19.65 12.65
C THR A 461 -24.73 -19.42 13.01
N ALA A 462 -23.90 -20.46 12.97
CA ALA A 462 -22.46 -20.32 13.19
C ALA A 462 -21.77 -19.55 12.04
N GLU A 463 -22.24 -19.69 10.80
CA GLU A 463 -21.77 -18.89 9.65
C GLU A 463 -22.15 -17.42 9.77
N ALA A 464 -23.36 -17.12 10.27
CA ALA A 464 -23.77 -15.74 10.53
C ALA A 464 -22.90 -15.12 11.63
N LEU A 465 -22.71 -15.81 12.77
CA LEU A 465 -21.86 -15.30 13.84
C LEU A 465 -20.40 -15.12 13.40
N GLN A 466 -19.87 -16.05 12.59
CA GLN A 466 -18.54 -15.94 11.99
C GLN A 466 -18.43 -14.73 11.05
N ARG A 467 -19.46 -14.49 10.22
CA ARG A 467 -19.50 -13.34 9.29
C ARG A 467 -19.59 -12.01 10.03
N SER A 468 -20.40 -11.93 11.08
CA SER A 468 -20.55 -10.72 11.90
C SER A 468 -19.27 -10.39 12.67
N LEU A 469 -18.59 -11.38 13.25
CA LEU A 469 -17.32 -11.18 13.98
C LEU A 469 -16.11 -10.92 13.06
N GLY A 470 -16.12 -11.45 11.83
CA GLY A 470 -15.11 -11.17 10.81
C GLY A 470 -13.66 -11.37 11.29
N GLU A 471 -12.77 -10.45 10.91
CA GLU A 471 -11.35 -10.46 11.30
C GLU A 471 -11.11 -10.23 12.81
N LYS A 472 -12.13 -9.84 13.58
CA LYS A 472 -12.04 -9.63 15.04
C LYS A 472 -12.31 -10.89 15.85
N ALA A 473 -12.77 -11.98 15.23
CA ALA A 473 -12.88 -13.28 15.89
C ALA A 473 -11.49 -13.85 16.22
N THR A 474 -11.27 -14.30 17.47
CA THR A 474 -10.02 -15.01 17.82
C THR A 474 -9.99 -16.39 17.18
N TYR A 475 -8.80 -17.00 17.11
CA TYR A 475 -8.64 -18.34 16.53
C TYR A 475 -9.50 -19.40 17.25
N GLU A 476 -9.63 -19.29 18.56
CA GLU A 476 -10.42 -20.19 19.41
C GLU A 476 -11.92 -20.05 19.12
N ILE A 477 -12.41 -18.81 18.90
CA ILE A 477 -13.79 -18.54 18.48
C ILE A 477 -14.05 -19.14 17.10
N LEU A 478 -13.15 -18.92 16.14
CA LEU A 478 -13.25 -19.48 14.79
C LEU A 478 -13.26 -21.02 14.80
N GLN A 479 -12.38 -21.64 15.60
CA GLN A 479 -12.33 -23.10 15.76
C GLN A 479 -13.59 -23.64 16.44
N ALA A 480 -14.14 -22.96 17.45
CA ALA A 480 -15.40 -23.36 18.09
C ALA A 480 -16.59 -23.28 17.11
N LEU A 481 -16.70 -22.19 16.34
CA LEU A 481 -17.74 -22.02 15.32
C LEU A 481 -17.63 -23.09 14.23
N GLN A 482 -16.43 -23.35 13.70
CA GLN A 482 -16.19 -24.46 12.76
C GLN A 482 -16.55 -25.83 13.36
N GLY A 483 -16.27 -26.04 14.64
CA GLY A 483 -16.69 -27.25 15.36
C GLY A 483 -18.20 -27.42 15.45
N PHE A 484 -18.97 -26.33 15.47
CA PHE A 484 -20.44 -26.38 15.44
C PHE A 484 -20.98 -26.62 14.02
N LEU A 485 -20.33 -26.07 12.98
CA LEU A 485 -20.64 -26.36 11.57
C LEU A 485 -20.40 -27.83 11.19
N ALA A 486 -19.43 -28.48 11.84
CA ALA A 486 -19.18 -29.92 11.66
C ALA A 486 -20.19 -30.82 12.42
N GLN A 487 -21.18 -30.24 13.13
CA GLN A 487 -22.15 -30.95 13.97
C GLN A 487 -23.62 -30.61 13.65
N SER A 488 -23.86 -29.73 12.66
CA SER A 488 -25.19 -29.28 12.24
C SER A 488 -25.84 -30.25 11.26
#